data_AF-A0AAN8D4L8-F1
#
_entry.id   AF-A0AAN8D4L8-F1
#
_cell.length_a   1.000
_cell.length_b   1.000
_cell.length_c   1.000
_cell.angle_alpha   90.00
_cell.angle_beta   90.00
_cell.angle_gamma   90.00
#
_symmetry.space_group_name_H-M   'P 1'
#
loop_
_entity.id
_entity.type
_entity.pdbx_description
1 polymer ?
#
loop_
_entity_poly.entity_id
_entity_poly.type
_entity_poly.pdbx_seq_one_letter_code
_entity_poly.pdbx_strand_id
1 'polypeptide(L)'
;MEQRVRPMEQQNGEAQLGPPIIMCTRSYPEYGEGCADGECAMDSSAENGNSCDSSGPARRDSRLMGSASVISREEQFEDYGEGEDVDFTPSSPCPEEETRTNGFSDLGSSLPSSAGQTPQKMRQLYNSELLDIYCSQCCKKVNLLNDLEARLRNLKANSPNRKITSTAFGRQLFQANHSVFGWSQGSSTEDLFTDSIESCDLDITDKVSYLEKKVTELESDNLANSDLKSKLKQENTHLVHRVHELEEQVKDAEARADQSLQEETKRHREAFSKMDRDRNLEIDLLSNRLQLLEEENGEMKISVCRLKSQTEKLDQEKQRMTDKLEDTGLRLKDEMDLYRKIMDKLWQNRHEFNKEKEAMQELIDDLRRELDYLQLFKMEMEHPGQGKSLSRTRETEMEHEVKRLKQENFKLRDQNEDLNAQILSLSLYEARNLFSCPSKAQCLAAEIDNASRDELVDALKEQEEINLRLRQYMDKIILAILDHNPSILEIKG
;
A
#
# COMPACT_ATOMS: atom_id res chain seq x y z
N MET A 1 -11.08 60.03 -52.56
CA MET A 1 -11.69 58.99 -53.42
C MET A 1 -10.60 58.01 -53.77
N GLU A 2 -10.51 56.94 -52.97
CA GLU A 2 -9.83 55.66 -53.21
C GLU A 2 -9.76 55.01 -51.83
N GLN A 3 -10.58 53.99 -51.59
CA GLN A 3 -10.25 52.89 -50.68
C GLN A 3 -11.24 51.75 -50.87
N ARG A 4 -10.64 50.59 -51.13
CA ARG A 4 -11.22 49.32 -51.55
C ARG A 4 -11.80 48.62 -50.32
N VAL A 5 -13.10 48.35 -50.36
CA VAL A 5 -13.85 47.63 -49.31
C VAL A 5 -13.55 46.13 -49.42
N ARG A 6 -13.23 45.49 -48.28
CA ARG A 6 -13.12 44.02 -48.11
C ARG A 6 -14.51 43.38 -48.02
N PRO A 7 -14.71 42.11 -48.43
CA PRO A 7 -15.91 41.37 -48.07
C PRO A 7 -15.72 40.57 -46.77
N MET A 8 -16.86 40.42 -46.07
CA MET A 8 -17.07 39.79 -44.77
C MET A 8 -16.89 38.27 -44.74
N GLU A 9 -16.57 37.85 -43.52
CA GLU A 9 -16.50 36.50 -42.96
C GLU A 9 -17.84 35.74 -42.99
N GLN A 10 -17.77 34.42 -43.22
CA GLN A 10 -18.76 33.46 -42.74
C GLN A 10 -18.04 32.43 -41.87
N GLN A 11 -18.49 32.37 -40.62
CA GLN A 11 -18.05 31.47 -39.56
C GLN A 11 -18.43 30.02 -39.91
N ASN A 12 -17.52 29.08 -39.67
CA ASN A 12 -17.87 27.65 -39.60
C ASN A 12 -17.20 27.04 -38.37
N GLY A 13 -18.00 26.32 -37.58
CA GLY A 13 -17.72 25.91 -36.21
C GLY A 13 -16.66 24.84 -36.06
N GLU A 14 -15.92 24.95 -34.95
CA GLU A 14 -14.94 23.98 -34.47
C GLU A 14 -15.63 22.72 -33.94
N ALA A 15 -15.35 21.57 -34.56
CA ALA A 15 -15.59 20.25 -33.97
C ALA A 15 -14.25 19.72 -33.43
N GLN A 16 -14.16 19.60 -32.10
CA GLN A 16 -13.05 18.94 -31.41
C GLN A 16 -13.05 17.44 -31.73
N LEU A 17 -12.01 16.98 -32.43
CA LEU A 17 -11.74 15.56 -32.66
C LEU A 17 -10.85 15.02 -31.53
N GLY A 18 -11.34 14.02 -30.80
CA GLY A 18 -10.56 13.24 -29.84
C GLY A 18 -9.53 12.31 -30.51
N PRO A 19 -8.58 11.73 -29.74
CA PRO A 19 -7.44 10.99 -30.27
C PRO A 19 -7.85 9.66 -30.93
N PRO A 20 -7.09 9.18 -31.94
CA PRO A 20 -7.50 8.05 -32.75
C PRO A 20 -7.32 6.70 -32.04
N ILE A 21 -8.32 5.83 -32.19
CA ILE A 21 -8.29 4.42 -31.78
C ILE A 21 -7.56 3.63 -32.87
N ILE A 22 -6.43 2.99 -32.53
CA ILE A 22 -5.68 2.12 -33.45
C ILE A 22 -6.31 0.72 -33.40
N MET A 23 -7.01 0.34 -34.48
CA MET A 23 -7.52 -1.00 -34.72
C MET A 23 -6.49 -1.79 -35.56
N CYS A 24 -5.85 -2.79 -34.96
CA CYS A 24 -5.03 -3.74 -35.70
C CYS A 24 -5.91 -4.86 -36.26
N THR A 25 -6.29 -4.74 -37.53
CA THR A 25 -6.85 -5.86 -38.32
C THR A 25 -5.94 -6.14 -39.50
N ARG A 26 -5.22 -7.28 -39.48
CA ARG A 26 -4.78 -7.92 -40.72
C ARG A 26 -4.58 -9.42 -40.55
N SER A 27 -5.23 -10.16 -41.44
CA SER A 27 -5.15 -11.62 -41.60
C SER A 27 -4.12 -11.99 -42.67
N TYR A 28 -3.30 -13.02 -42.37
CA TYR A 28 -2.64 -14.08 -43.19
C TYR A 28 -1.93 -13.77 -44.54
N PRO A 29 -0.85 -14.51 -44.87
CA PRO A 29 -1.03 -15.74 -45.65
C PRO A 29 -0.15 -16.95 -45.24
N GLU A 30 -0.69 -18.14 -45.52
CA GLU A 30 -0.01 -19.43 -45.63
C GLU A 30 1.10 -19.41 -46.70
N TYR A 31 2.21 -20.11 -46.44
CA TYR A 31 2.99 -20.84 -47.44
C TYR A 31 3.61 -22.08 -46.78
N GLY A 32 3.47 -23.23 -47.44
CA GLY A 32 3.85 -24.55 -46.95
C GLY A 32 5.20 -25.09 -47.44
N GLU A 33 5.57 -26.19 -46.76
CA GLU A 33 6.38 -27.36 -47.14
C GLU A 33 7.82 -27.23 -47.68
N GLY A 34 8.73 -27.94 -46.99
CA GLY A 34 9.83 -28.68 -47.62
C GLY A 34 11.11 -28.89 -46.77
N CYS A 35 11.21 -30.07 -46.12
CA CYS A 35 12.39 -30.95 -45.86
C CYS A 35 13.72 -30.36 -45.29
N ALA A 36 14.52 -31.02 -44.44
CA ALA A 36 14.55 -32.35 -43.83
C ALA A 36 15.62 -32.35 -42.71
N ASP A 37 15.66 -33.48 -41.98
CA ASP A 37 16.77 -34.07 -41.22
C ASP A 37 17.01 -33.66 -39.76
N GLY A 38 16.83 -34.65 -38.89
CA GLY A 38 17.29 -34.63 -37.49
C GLY A 38 16.57 -35.61 -36.56
N GLU A 39 16.46 -36.89 -36.93
CA GLU A 39 16.08 -37.97 -36.01
C GLU A 39 17.15 -38.16 -34.92
N CYS A 40 16.71 -38.37 -33.67
CA CYS A 40 17.12 -39.51 -32.82
C CYS A 40 16.19 -39.57 -31.60
N ALA A 41 15.54 -40.72 -31.45
CA ALA A 41 14.60 -41.07 -30.41
C ALA A 41 15.22 -42.02 -29.36
N MET A 42 14.49 -42.22 -28.26
CA MET A 42 14.48 -43.41 -27.37
C MET A 42 15.73 -43.59 -26.47
N ASP A 43 15.68 -44.14 -25.25
CA ASP A 43 14.63 -44.80 -24.47
C ASP A 43 15.02 -44.75 -22.96
N SER A 44 14.06 -45.09 -22.12
CA SER A 44 14.17 -45.33 -20.68
C SER A 44 14.97 -46.60 -20.34
N SER A 45 15.51 -46.66 -19.13
CA SER A 45 15.66 -47.93 -18.39
C SER A 45 15.73 -47.69 -16.88
N ALA A 46 14.94 -48.49 -16.18
CA ALA A 46 14.82 -48.59 -14.72
C ALA A 46 15.96 -49.41 -14.09
N GLU A 47 16.14 -49.35 -12.77
CA GLU A 47 15.97 -50.49 -11.86
C GLU A 47 16.35 -50.19 -10.39
N ASN A 48 15.57 -50.82 -9.49
CA ASN A 48 15.88 -51.34 -8.14
C ASN A 48 16.28 -50.37 -7.00
N GLY A 49 15.79 -50.50 -5.76
CA GLY A 49 14.89 -51.49 -5.14
C GLY A 49 14.96 -51.33 -3.61
N ASN A 50 13.84 -51.53 -2.90
CA ASN A 50 13.78 -52.20 -1.59
C ASN A 50 12.34 -52.22 -1.05
N SER A 51 11.89 -53.43 -0.70
CA SER A 51 10.62 -53.73 -0.04
C SER A 51 10.83 -54.73 1.10
N CYS A 52 10.20 -54.49 2.25
CA CYS A 52 9.44 -55.42 3.12
C CYS A 52 9.18 -54.70 4.47
N ASP A 53 8.11 -54.88 5.25
CA ASP A 53 7.20 -56.03 5.37
C ASP A 53 5.89 -55.68 6.13
N SER A 54 4.79 -56.36 5.76
CA SER A 54 3.63 -56.85 6.57
C SER A 54 2.78 -55.90 7.46
N SER A 55 1.43 -55.97 7.59
CA SER A 55 0.39 -57.00 7.38
C SER A 55 -1.05 -56.35 7.44
N GLY A 56 -2.05 -56.96 6.77
CA GLY A 56 -3.41 -56.41 6.45
C GLY A 56 -4.49 -56.43 7.59
N PRO A 57 -5.82 -56.60 7.34
CA PRO A 57 -6.53 -56.90 6.07
C PRO A 57 -7.87 -56.16 5.78
N ALA A 58 -8.30 -56.27 4.50
CA ALA A 58 -9.66 -56.47 3.97
C ALA A 58 -10.81 -55.44 4.18
N ARG A 59 -11.33 -54.91 3.06
CA ARG A 59 -12.68 -55.24 2.53
C ARG A 59 -12.85 -54.80 1.07
N ARG A 60 -13.37 -55.72 0.26
CA ARG A 60 -13.86 -55.51 -1.12
C ARG A 60 -15.28 -54.93 -1.05
N ASP A 61 -15.64 -54.05 -1.98
CA ASP A 61 -16.74 -54.33 -2.91
C ASP A 61 -16.77 -53.36 -4.09
N SER A 62 -17.24 -53.91 -5.20
CA SER A 62 -17.11 -53.44 -6.58
C SER A 62 -18.38 -52.78 -7.10
N ARG A 63 -18.16 -51.66 -7.82
CA ARG A 63 -18.90 -51.03 -8.94
C ARG A 63 -20.21 -51.68 -9.43
N LEU A 64 -21.20 -50.84 -9.78
CA LEU A 64 -21.73 -50.74 -11.16
C LEU A 64 -22.72 -49.55 -11.35
N MET A 65 -22.37 -48.73 -12.35
CA MET A 65 -23.16 -47.97 -13.35
C MET A 65 -24.54 -47.37 -13.04
N GLY A 66 -24.65 -46.06 -13.34
CA GLY A 66 -25.91 -45.38 -13.66
C GLY A 66 -25.64 -44.19 -14.60
N SER A 67 -26.13 -44.27 -15.83
CA SER A 67 -26.01 -43.29 -16.91
C SER A 67 -27.08 -42.19 -16.82
N ALA A 68 -26.76 -40.96 -17.28
CA ALA A 68 -27.63 -39.91 -17.87
C ALA A 68 -27.09 -38.52 -17.50
N SER A 69 -27.33 -37.41 -18.19
CA SER A 69 -27.61 -37.07 -19.59
C SER A 69 -27.39 -35.56 -19.62
N VAL A 70 -26.77 -35.06 -20.69
CA VAL A 70 -26.54 -33.63 -20.95
C VAL A 70 -27.89 -32.95 -21.20
N ILE A 71 -28.23 -31.90 -20.44
CA ILE A 71 -29.34 -30.99 -20.75
C ILE A 71 -28.94 -29.55 -20.39
N SER A 72 -28.99 -28.71 -21.42
CA SER A 72 -29.17 -27.25 -21.52
C SER A 72 -28.60 -26.30 -20.48
N ARG A 73 -27.69 -25.45 -20.98
CA ARG A 73 -27.26 -24.16 -20.45
C ARG A 73 -28.30 -23.11 -20.89
N GLU A 74 -29.11 -22.61 -19.97
CA GLU A 74 -29.98 -21.44 -20.18
C GLU A 74 -29.40 -20.22 -19.46
N GLU A 75 -29.39 -19.11 -20.20
CA GLU A 75 -28.95 -17.78 -19.79
C GLU A 75 -30.09 -17.10 -19.00
N GLN A 76 -29.80 -16.54 -17.83
CA GLN A 76 -30.73 -15.66 -17.10
C GLN A 76 -30.19 -14.23 -17.11
N PHE A 77 -30.97 -13.34 -17.71
CA PHE A 77 -30.84 -11.90 -17.63
C PHE A 77 -31.41 -11.41 -16.29
N GLU A 78 -30.72 -10.51 -15.59
CA GLU A 78 -31.26 -9.75 -14.46
C GLU A 78 -32.03 -8.53 -14.99
N ASP A 79 -33.33 -8.50 -14.74
CA ASP A 79 -34.24 -7.37 -14.97
C ASP A 79 -34.37 -6.58 -13.65
N TYR A 80 -34.13 -5.27 -13.71
CA TYR A 80 -34.22 -4.40 -12.54
C TYR A 80 -35.68 -4.01 -12.31
N GLY A 81 -36.25 -4.44 -11.19
CA GLY A 81 -37.62 -4.09 -10.81
C GLY A 81 -37.81 -2.58 -10.63
N GLU A 82 -38.71 -2.01 -11.43
CA GLU A 82 -39.35 -0.73 -11.18
C GLU A 82 -40.32 -0.88 -9.99
N GLY A 83 -40.20 0.02 -9.02
CA GLY A 83 -41.20 0.23 -7.99
C GLY A 83 -41.85 1.59 -8.19
N GLU A 84 -43.18 1.63 -8.22
CA GLU A 84 -43.97 2.77 -7.75
C GLU A 84 -45.45 2.38 -7.68
N ASP A 85 -46.01 2.40 -6.47
CA ASP A 85 -47.41 2.76 -6.26
C ASP A 85 -47.42 3.78 -5.13
N VAL A 86 -47.69 5.02 -5.51
CA VAL A 86 -47.88 6.18 -4.65
C VAL A 86 -49.35 6.22 -4.25
N ASP A 87 -49.66 6.53 -2.99
CA ASP A 87 -50.86 7.32 -2.72
C ASP A 87 -50.86 8.10 -1.39
N PHE A 88 -51.10 9.41 -1.57
CA PHE A 88 -51.62 10.46 -0.69
C PHE A 88 -50.82 11.05 0.50
N THR A 89 -50.33 12.26 0.25
CA THR A 89 -49.98 13.37 1.17
C THR A 89 -51.22 14.04 1.79
N PRO A 90 -51.09 14.86 2.88
CA PRO A 90 -50.98 16.32 2.66
C PRO A 90 -50.06 17.12 3.64
N SER A 91 -49.22 17.98 3.04
CA SER A 91 -48.94 19.41 3.36
C SER A 91 -48.32 19.80 4.74
N SER A 92 -47.02 20.19 4.83
CA SER A 92 -46.38 21.54 4.67
C SER A 92 -46.55 22.50 5.88
N PRO A 93 -45.65 23.47 6.23
CA PRO A 93 -44.36 23.89 5.64
C PRO A 93 -43.16 23.99 6.63
N CYS A 94 -41.95 24.08 6.07
CA CYS A 94 -40.74 24.60 6.71
C CYS A 94 -40.32 25.91 6.01
N PRO A 95 -39.76 26.92 6.69
CA PRO A 95 -39.03 27.99 6.02
C PRO A 95 -37.50 27.80 6.12
N GLU A 96 -36.89 27.89 4.95
CA GLU A 96 -35.68 28.66 4.59
C GLU A 96 -34.26 28.23 5.03
N GLU A 97 -33.54 27.78 4.00
CA GLU A 97 -32.16 28.08 3.56
C GLU A 97 -31.05 28.50 4.54
N GLU A 98 -30.07 27.60 4.65
CA GLU A 98 -28.73 27.74 4.06
C GLU A 98 -28.10 29.15 3.96
N THR A 99 -27.00 29.39 4.68
CA THR A 99 -25.63 29.27 4.14
C THR A 99 -24.61 30.10 4.94
N ARG A 100 -23.35 29.65 4.84
CA ARG A 100 -22.08 30.42 4.89
C ARG A 100 -21.33 30.39 6.23
N THR A 101 -20.27 29.57 6.31
CA THR A 101 -18.87 29.93 6.00
C THR A 101 -17.86 29.16 6.85
N ASN A 102 -16.90 28.53 6.15
CA ASN A 102 -15.50 28.23 6.47
C ASN A 102 -14.92 28.47 7.88
N GLY A 103 -14.07 27.53 8.28
CA GLY A 103 -12.90 27.75 9.14
C GLY A 103 -12.41 26.43 9.76
N PHE A 104 -11.57 25.65 9.07
CA PHE A 104 -10.10 25.56 9.21
C PHE A 104 -9.57 25.03 10.57
N SER A 105 -8.55 24.18 10.44
CA SER A 105 -7.60 23.64 11.45
C SER A 105 -8.06 22.38 12.18
N ASP A 106 -7.54 21.18 11.89
CA ASP A 106 -6.14 20.69 11.88
C ASP A 106 -5.52 20.62 13.28
N LEU A 107 -4.73 19.55 13.47
CA LEU A 107 -4.04 19.08 14.68
C LEU A 107 -4.95 18.30 15.64
N GLY A 108 -4.64 17.09 16.06
CA GLY A 108 -3.34 16.44 16.12
C GLY A 108 -3.37 15.55 17.35
N SER A 109 -3.10 14.26 17.13
CA SER A 109 -2.62 13.25 18.09
C SER A 109 -2.40 13.68 19.54
N SER A 110 -2.90 12.89 20.50
CA SER A 110 -2.05 12.11 21.43
C SER A 110 -2.87 11.26 22.40
N LEU A 111 -2.49 9.99 22.52
CA LEU A 111 -2.67 9.19 23.74
C LEU A 111 -1.77 9.76 24.86
N PRO A 112 -2.07 9.49 26.14
CA PRO A 112 -1.32 8.40 26.75
C PRO A 112 -2.12 7.48 27.67
N SER A 113 -1.53 6.30 27.80
CA SER A 113 -1.94 5.16 28.58
C SER A 113 -1.84 5.39 30.09
N SER A 114 -2.66 4.60 30.78
CA SER A 114 -2.93 4.46 32.20
C SER A 114 -1.78 3.94 33.07
N ALA A 115 -1.67 4.46 34.30
CA ALA A 115 -1.25 3.68 35.47
C ALA A 115 -1.83 4.26 36.78
N GLY A 116 -2.71 3.49 37.42
CA GLY A 116 -2.87 3.35 38.87
C GLY A 116 -3.38 4.53 39.71
N GLN A 117 -4.64 4.45 40.15
CA GLN A 117 -5.11 4.44 41.56
C GLN A 117 -6.55 4.99 41.67
N THR A 118 -7.45 4.18 42.22
CA THR A 118 -8.82 4.52 42.61
C THR A 118 -8.84 5.02 44.08
N PRO A 119 -9.98 5.43 44.64
CA PRO A 119 -10.93 6.45 44.16
C PRO A 119 -11.32 7.43 45.30
N GLN A 120 -11.72 8.67 44.99
CA GLN A 120 -12.94 9.31 45.54
C GLN A 120 -13.00 10.81 45.28
N LYS A 121 -14.19 11.23 44.82
CA LYS A 121 -14.79 12.56 44.95
C LYS A 121 -14.15 13.68 44.13
N MET A 122 -14.49 13.72 42.84
CA MET A 122 -14.61 14.98 42.12
C MET A 122 -16.09 15.22 41.76
N ARG A 123 -16.66 16.21 42.43
CA ARG A 123 -17.92 16.84 42.09
C ARG A 123 -17.79 17.48 40.71
N GLN A 124 -18.77 17.19 39.85
CA GLN A 124 -19.48 18.17 39.02
C GLN A 124 -18.67 19.08 38.06
N LEU A 125 -17.81 18.54 37.19
CA LEU A 125 -17.27 19.38 36.10
C LEU A 125 -17.19 18.72 34.71
N TYR A 126 -17.66 17.49 34.52
CA TYR A 126 -17.83 16.90 33.18
C TYR A 126 -19.15 16.13 33.12
N ASN A 127 -20.24 16.84 32.81
CA ASN A 127 -21.52 16.26 32.39
C ASN A 127 -22.37 17.38 31.77
N SER A 128 -21.91 17.98 30.66
CA SER A 128 -22.74 18.96 29.95
C SER A 128 -22.65 18.92 28.42
N GLU A 129 -21.78 18.11 27.80
CA GLU A 129 -21.58 18.19 26.34
C GLU A 129 -21.76 16.86 25.58
N LEU A 130 -22.24 15.79 26.22
CA LEU A 130 -22.49 14.52 25.51
C LEU A 130 -23.77 13.78 25.90
N LEU A 131 -24.77 14.49 26.42
CA LEU A 131 -26.03 13.88 26.87
C LEU A 131 -27.27 14.62 26.33
N ASP A 132 -27.31 14.93 25.04
CA ASP A 132 -28.52 15.49 24.42
C ASP A 132 -28.87 14.82 23.08
N ILE A 133 -28.86 13.49 23.08
CA ILE A 133 -29.66 12.72 22.11
C ILE A 133 -30.53 11.74 22.90
N TYR A 134 -31.42 12.29 23.72
CA TYR A 134 -32.59 11.53 24.13
C TYR A 134 -33.59 11.58 22.99
N CYS A 135 -33.97 10.41 22.46
CA CYS A 135 -35.19 10.29 21.68
C CYS A 135 -36.34 10.98 22.44
N SER A 136 -37.20 11.73 21.74
CA SER A 136 -38.29 12.49 22.36
C SER A 136 -39.20 11.61 23.25
N GLN A 137 -39.24 10.30 22.98
CA GLN A 137 -39.90 9.29 23.81
C GLN A 137 -39.17 9.02 25.15
N CYS A 138 -37.83 9.03 25.15
CA CYS A 138 -37.01 8.83 26.34
C CYS A 138 -37.09 10.05 27.28
N CYS A 139 -37.07 11.27 26.73
CA CYS A 139 -37.22 12.50 27.52
C CYS A 139 -38.60 12.54 28.22
N LYS A 140 -39.68 12.16 27.52
CA LYS A 140 -41.03 12.02 28.09
C LYS A 140 -41.09 10.99 29.23
N LYS A 141 -40.42 9.84 29.10
CA LYS A 141 -40.35 8.82 30.16
C LYS A 141 -39.57 9.30 31.38
N VAL A 142 -38.44 10.00 31.17
CA VAL A 142 -37.64 10.56 32.27
C VAL A 142 -38.43 11.64 33.02
N ASN A 143 -39.13 12.52 32.31
CA ASN A 143 -39.99 13.54 32.92
C ASN A 143 -41.16 12.91 33.69
N LEU A 144 -41.77 11.84 33.16
CA LEU A 144 -42.81 11.10 33.88
C LEU A 144 -42.27 10.42 35.14
N LEU A 145 -41.06 9.86 35.09
CA LEU A 145 -40.40 9.27 36.26
C LEU A 145 -40.08 10.32 37.32
N ASN A 146 -39.62 11.50 36.91
CA ASN A 146 -39.36 12.62 37.82
C ASN A 146 -40.66 13.15 38.46
N ASP A 147 -41.76 13.24 37.70
CA ASP A 147 -43.07 13.62 38.23
C ASP A 147 -43.61 12.56 39.21
N LEU A 148 -43.49 11.27 38.87
CA LEU A 148 -43.85 10.17 39.77
C LEU A 148 -43.01 10.18 41.04
N GLU A 149 -41.72 10.49 40.96
CA GLU A 149 -40.85 10.63 42.12
C GLU A 149 -41.27 11.82 43.01
N ALA A 150 -41.58 12.97 42.41
CA ALA A 150 -42.08 14.14 43.12
C ALA A 150 -43.43 13.87 43.81
N ARG A 151 -44.32 13.13 43.13
CA ARG A 151 -45.60 12.69 43.69
C ARG A 151 -45.41 11.65 44.80
N LEU A 152 -44.47 10.70 44.67
CA LEU A 152 -44.11 9.75 45.72
C LEU A 152 -43.50 10.45 46.93
N ARG A 153 -42.66 11.46 46.75
CA ARG A 153 -42.13 12.27 47.86
C ARG A 153 -43.24 13.06 48.56
N ASN A 154 -44.17 13.65 47.81
CA ASN A 154 -45.34 14.33 48.38
C ASN A 154 -46.27 13.35 49.12
N LEU A 155 -46.50 12.15 48.58
CA LEU A 155 -47.24 11.11 49.28
C LEU A 155 -46.51 10.66 50.54
N LYS A 156 -45.18 10.52 50.50
CA LYS A 156 -44.37 10.13 51.67
C LYS A 156 -44.35 11.22 52.75
N ALA A 157 -44.38 12.50 52.35
CA ALA A 157 -44.44 13.65 53.26
C ALA A 157 -45.84 13.85 53.87
N ASN A 158 -46.91 13.50 53.15
CA ASN A 158 -48.30 13.67 53.59
C ASN A 158 -49.01 12.35 53.99
N SER A 159 -48.33 11.21 53.93
CA SER A 159 -48.88 9.93 54.39
C SER A 159 -48.74 9.82 55.91
N PRO A 160 -49.82 9.49 56.64
CA PRO A 160 -49.72 9.13 58.05
C PRO A 160 -49.08 7.74 58.15
N ASN A 161 -47.76 7.67 57.95
CA ASN A 161 -46.95 6.47 58.11
C ASN A 161 -46.70 6.19 59.60
N ARG A 162 -47.78 6.08 60.37
CA ARG A 162 -47.79 5.41 61.65
C ARG A 162 -48.66 4.17 61.49
N LYS A 163 -48.01 3.02 61.29
CA LYS A 163 -48.63 1.73 61.61
C LYS A 163 -49.00 1.80 63.09
N ILE A 164 -50.26 2.10 63.39
CA ILE A 164 -50.81 1.91 64.73
C ILE A 164 -50.94 0.40 64.88
N THR A 165 -49.99 -0.22 65.57
CA THR A 165 -50.13 -1.60 66.05
C THR A 165 -51.42 -1.68 66.88
N SER A 166 -52.20 -2.76 66.70
CA SER A 166 -53.54 -2.94 67.30
C SER A 166 -53.59 -2.73 68.83
N THR A 167 -52.44 -2.81 69.50
CA THR A 167 -52.25 -2.56 70.94
C THR A 167 -52.24 -1.07 71.34
N ALA A 168 -51.94 -0.15 70.42
CA ALA A 168 -51.92 1.30 70.70
C ALA A 168 -53.29 1.96 70.50
N PHE A 169 -54.08 1.49 69.53
CA PHE A 169 -55.46 1.93 69.33
C PHE A 169 -56.38 1.50 70.48
N GLY A 170 -56.18 0.29 71.02
CA GLY A 170 -56.91 -0.20 72.19
C GLY A 170 -56.74 0.70 73.42
N ARG A 171 -55.52 1.18 73.70
CA ARG A 171 -55.27 2.08 74.84
C ARG A 171 -55.95 3.45 74.68
N GLN A 172 -56.15 3.92 73.46
CA GLN A 172 -56.81 5.19 73.17
C GLN A 172 -58.34 5.10 73.32
N LEU A 173 -58.93 3.95 73.00
CA LEU A 173 -60.34 3.64 73.25
C LEU A 173 -60.66 3.47 74.74
N PHE A 174 -59.77 2.86 75.51
CA PHE A 174 -59.93 2.75 76.97
C PHE A 174 -59.86 4.12 77.68
N GLN A 175 -59.03 5.04 77.20
CA GLN A 175 -58.97 6.41 77.73
C GLN A 175 -60.19 7.26 77.32
N ALA A 176 -60.70 7.09 76.09
CA ALA A 176 -61.88 7.83 75.62
C ALA A 176 -63.16 7.44 76.39
N ASN A 177 -63.34 6.14 76.70
CA ASN A 177 -64.52 5.66 77.43
C ASN A 177 -64.56 6.07 78.92
N HIS A 178 -63.42 6.39 79.54
CA HIS A 178 -63.39 6.90 80.92
C HIS A 178 -63.80 8.38 81.04
N SER A 179 -63.86 9.13 79.92
CA SER A 179 -64.21 10.56 79.92
C SER A 179 -65.70 10.86 79.64
N VAL A 180 -66.47 9.87 79.15
CA VAL A 180 -67.86 10.08 78.69
C VAL A 180 -68.90 9.36 79.58
N PHE A 181 -68.47 8.48 80.49
CA PHE A 181 -69.35 7.89 81.52
C PHE A 181 -68.77 8.14 82.92
N GLY A 182 -68.82 9.40 83.34
CA GLY A 182 -68.82 9.73 84.76
C GLY A 182 -70.18 9.38 85.35
N TRP A 183 -70.25 8.30 86.13
CA TRP A 183 -71.34 8.13 87.10
C TRP A 183 -70.80 7.61 88.42
N SER A 184 -71.16 8.38 89.45
CA SER A 184 -70.79 8.28 90.85
C SER A 184 -70.84 6.88 91.44
N GLN A 185 -69.70 6.45 91.98
CA GLN A 185 -69.67 5.45 93.02
C GLN A 185 -69.94 6.15 94.36
N GLY A 186 -71.15 5.99 94.89
CA GLY A 186 -71.52 6.50 96.21
C GLY A 186 -72.94 7.06 96.29
N SER A 187 -73.93 6.18 96.35
CA SER A 187 -75.27 6.49 96.88
C SER A 187 -75.76 5.20 97.54
N SER A 188 -75.48 5.05 98.84
CA SER A 188 -76.46 5.27 99.89
C SER A 188 -77.60 4.24 99.82
N THR A 189 -77.27 2.99 100.12
CA THR A 189 -78.17 2.18 100.94
C THR A 189 -78.21 2.84 102.32
N GLU A 190 -79.30 2.71 103.08
CA GLU A 190 -79.58 3.41 104.35
C GLU A 190 -80.45 4.68 104.22
N ASP A 191 -81.72 4.52 103.82
CA ASP A 191 -82.83 5.39 104.29
C ASP A 191 -84.04 4.45 104.55
N LEU A 192 -84.07 3.84 105.74
CA LEU A 192 -84.96 4.22 106.84
C LEU A 192 -86.43 4.07 106.41
N PHE A 193 -87.03 2.88 106.56
CA PHE A 193 -87.73 2.49 107.80
C PHE A 193 -88.54 3.64 108.45
N THR A 194 -89.30 4.40 107.66
CA THR A 194 -90.32 5.32 108.18
C THR A 194 -91.30 5.65 107.06
N ASP A 195 -92.59 5.38 107.30
CA ASP A 195 -93.80 5.53 106.47
C ASP A 195 -94.30 4.17 105.94
N SER A 196 -95.33 3.52 106.48
CA SER A 196 -96.42 3.98 107.32
C SER A 196 -96.90 2.80 108.18
N ILE A 197 -96.63 2.86 109.49
CA ILE A 197 -97.38 2.09 110.50
C ILE A 197 -98.59 2.96 110.87
N GLU A 198 -99.53 3.06 109.94
CA GLU A 198 -100.87 3.64 110.11
C GLU A 198 -101.63 3.21 108.84
N SER A 199 -102.51 2.21 108.83
CA SER A 199 -103.69 2.04 109.67
C SER A 199 -104.04 0.55 109.71
N CYS A 200 -103.82 -0.08 110.86
CA CYS A 200 -104.47 -1.34 111.18
C CYS A 200 -105.94 -1.07 111.51
N ASP A 201 -106.81 -1.09 110.50
CA ASP A 201 -108.20 -1.50 110.67
C ASP A 201 -108.81 -1.92 109.33
N LEU A 202 -108.09 -2.78 108.60
CA LEU A 202 -108.74 -3.69 107.69
C LEU A 202 -109.15 -4.90 108.53
N ASP A 203 -110.44 -5.23 108.51
CA ASP A 203 -110.95 -6.50 109.03
C ASP A 203 -110.06 -7.62 108.49
N ILE A 204 -109.85 -8.69 109.28
CA ILE A 204 -108.99 -9.80 108.87
C ILE A 204 -109.40 -10.30 107.46
N THR A 205 -110.69 -10.23 107.15
CA THR A 205 -111.30 -10.47 105.84
C THR A 205 -110.74 -9.58 104.72
N ASP A 206 -110.57 -8.28 104.94
CA ASP A 206 -110.06 -7.34 103.92
C ASP A 206 -108.54 -7.49 103.72
N LYS A 207 -107.78 -7.78 104.79
CA LYS A 207 -106.35 -8.12 104.66
C LYS A 207 -106.16 -9.43 103.90
N VAL A 208 -107.00 -10.42 104.16
CA VAL A 208 -107.03 -11.69 103.41
C VAL A 208 -107.41 -11.44 101.95
N SER A 209 -108.44 -10.65 101.67
CA SER A 209 -108.85 -10.31 100.30
C SER A 209 -107.78 -9.53 99.53
N TYR A 210 -107.06 -8.61 100.19
CA TYR A 210 -105.92 -7.91 99.60
C TYR A 210 -104.75 -8.86 99.32
N LEU A 211 -104.43 -9.76 100.24
CA LEU A 211 -103.40 -10.78 100.04
C LEU A 211 -103.80 -11.76 98.92
N GLU A 212 -105.05 -12.19 98.83
CA GLU A 212 -105.58 -13.02 97.74
C GLU A 212 -105.47 -12.30 96.39
N LYS A 213 -105.81 -11.01 96.35
CA LYS A 213 -105.62 -10.19 95.14
C LYS A 213 -104.15 -10.04 94.76
N LYS A 214 -103.26 -9.84 95.74
CA LYS A 214 -101.82 -9.77 95.48
C LYS A 214 -101.23 -11.11 95.07
N VAL A 215 -101.73 -12.21 95.62
CA VAL A 215 -101.35 -13.56 95.22
C VAL A 215 -101.80 -13.82 93.79
N THR A 216 -103.03 -13.49 93.42
CA THR A 216 -103.52 -13.65 92.04
C THR A 216 -102.79 -12.76 91.03
N GLU A 217 -102.43 -11.52 91.40
CA GLU A 217 -101.60 -10.63 90.58
C GLU A 217 -100.19 -11.20 90.41
N LEU A 218 -99.56 -11.68 91.49
CA LEU A 218 -98.26 -12.33 91.42
C LEU A 218 -98.29 -13.63 90.63
N GLU A 219 -99.36 -14.41 90.71
CA GLU A 219 -99.57 -15.62 89.91
C GLU A 219 -99.71 -15.27 88.43
N SER A 220 -100.48 -14.23 88.10
CA SER A 220 -100.61 -13.68 86.75
C SER A 220 -99.28 -13.17 86.19
N ASP A 221 -98.52 -12.40 86.99
CA ASP A 221 -97.20 -11.89 86.61
C ASP A 221 -96.19 -13.03 86.46
N ASN A 222 -96.25 -14.05 87.31
CA ASN A 222 -95.41 -15.25 87.20
C ASN A 222 -95.71 -16.03 85.92
N LEU A 223 -96.99 -16.14 85.53
CA LEU A 223 -97.40 -16.72 84.25
C LEU A 223 -96.87 -15.90 83.06
N ALA A 224 -97.08 -14.58 83.06
CA ALA A 224 -96.59 -13.70 81.99
C ALA A 224 -95.05 -13.69 81.88
N ASN A 225 -94.36 -13.74 83.03
CA ASN A 225 -92.90 -13.82 83.09
C ASN A 225 -92.41 -15.20 82.60
N SER A 226 -93.11 -16.28 82.94
CA SER A 226 -92.83 -17.62 82.40
C SER A 226 -92.96 -17.64 80.86
N ASP A 227 -93.98 -16.99 80.30
CA ASP A 227 -94.19 -16.87 78.85
C ASP A 227 -93.13 -15.98 78.18
N LEU A 228 -92.76 -14.86 78.79
CA LEU A 228 -91.67 -14.02 78.28
C LEU A 228 -90.34 -14.78 78.31
N LYS A 229 -90.06 -15.52 79.40
CA LYS A 229 -88.88 -16.36 79.54
C LYS A 229 -88.85 -17.48 78.50
N SER A 230 -90.00 -18.07 78.15
CA SER A 230 -90.06 -19.11 77.11
C SER A 230 -89.81 -18.52 75.72
N LYS A 231 -90.40 -17.36 75.40
CA LYS A 231 -90.14 -16.63 74.14
C LYS A 231 -88.69 -16.19 74.01
N LEU A 232 -88.11 -15.57 75.03
CA LEU A 232 -86.70 -15.17 75.02
C LEU A 232 -85.77 -16.37 74.87
N LYS A 233 -86.10 -17.52 75.47
CA LYS A 233 -85.35 -18.77 75.23
C LYS A 233 -85.44 -19.21 73.78
N GLN A 234 -86.64 -19.19 73.17
CA GLN A 234 -86.83 -19.55 71.77
C GLN A 234 -86.07 -18.60 70.83
N GLU A 235 -86.20 -17.28 71.02
CA GLU A 235 -85.48 -16.27 70.24
C GLU A 235 -83.96 -16.41 70.41
N ASN A 236 -83.47 -16.67 71.63
CA ASN A 236 -82.05 -16.92 71.88
C ASN A 236 -81.57 -18.16 71.13
N THR A 237 -82.31 -19.27 71.16
CA THR A 237 -81.95 -20.47 70.36
C THR A 237 -81.92 -20.18 68.86
N HIS A 238 -82.87 -19.40 68.35
CA HIS A 238 -82.90 -19.01 66.95
C HIS A 238 -81.70 -18.12 66.57
N LEU A 239 -81.37 -17.11 67.41
CA LEU A 239 -80.20 -16.26 67.20
C LEU A 239 -78.90 -17.07 67.25
N VAL A 240 -78.77 -18.02 68.18
CA VAL A 240 -77.62 -18.91 68.26
C VAL A 240 -77.48 -19.74 66.98
N HIS A 241 -78.58 -20.32 66.46
CA HIS A 241 -78.53 -21.04 65.18
C HIS A 241 -78.12 -20.11 64.02
N ARG A 242 -78.65 -18.88 63.99
CA ARG A 242 -78.31 -17.90 62.96
C ARG A 242 -76.84 -17.47 63.03
N VAL A 243 -76.27 -17.31 64.23
CA VAL A 243 -74.85 -17.01 64.42
C VAL A 243 -73.99 -18.16 63.88
N HIS A 244 -74.28 -19.40 64.24
CA HIS A 244 -73.53 -20.56 63.73
C HIS A 244 -73.60 -20.66 62.20
N GLU A 245 -74.77 -20.43 61.60
CA GLU A 245 -74.93 -20.41 60.15
C GLU A 245 -74.07 -19.31 59.49
N LEU A 246 -74.03 -18.11 60.07
CA LEU A 246 -73.20 -17.02 59.57
C LEU A 246 -71.71 -17.29 59.77
N GLU A 247 -71.30 -17.89 60.88
CA GLU A 247 -69.91 -18.30 61.13
C GLU A 247 -69.46 -19.35 60.12
N GLU A 248 -70.32 -20.31 59.77
CA GLU A 248 -70.04 -21.31 58.74
C GLU A 248 -69.95 -20.67 57.36
N GLN A 249 -70.85 -19.74 57.02
CA GLN A 249 -70.77 -18.98 55.76
C GLN A 249 -69.49 -18.15 55.65
N VAL A 250 -69.01 -17.55 56.75
CA VAL A 250 -67.74 -16.81 56.78
C VAL A 250 -66.56 -17.77 56.61
N LYS A 251 -66.52 -18.88 57.34
CA LYS A 251 -65.46 -19.90 57.19
C LYS A 251 -65.39 -20.43 55.76
N ASP A 252 -66.54 -20.71 55.15
CA ASP A 252 -66.62 -21.16 53.77
C ASP A 252 -66.16 -20.07 52.78
N ALA A 253 -66.49 -18.79 53.05
CA ALA A 253 -66.03 -17.68 52.24
C ALA A 253 -64.52 -17.45 52.36
N GLU A 254 -63.96 -17.55 53.56
CA GLU A 254 -62.52 -17.50 53.84
C GLU A 254 -61.79 -18.64 53.13
N ALA A 255 -62.28 -19.89 53.26
CA ALA A 255 -61.70 -21.05 52.58
C ALA A 255 -61.74 -20.91 51.05
N ARG A 256 -62.85 -20.39 50.48
CA ARG A 256 -62.94 -20.10 49.04
C ARG A 256 -61.96 -19.00 48.61
N ALA A 257 -61.81 -17.95 49.40
CA ALA A 257 -60.87 -16.87 49.11
C ALA A 257 -59.41 -17.36 49.16
N ASP A 258 -59.06 -18.17 50.16
CA ASP A 258 -57.73 -18.76 50.30
C ASP A 258 -57.40 -19.72 49.15
N GLN A 259 -58.35 -20.58 48.74
CA GLN A 259 -58.19 -21.45 47.57
C GLN A 259 -57.96 -20.62 46.30
N SER A 260 -58.77 -19.58 46.07
CA SER A 260 -58.62 -18.69 44.91
C SER A 260 -57.26 -17.98 44.90
N LEU A 261 -56.81 -17.47 46.05
CA LEU A 261 -55.49 -16.84 46.19
C LEU A 261 -54.35 -17.83 45.92
N GLN A 262 -54.47 -19.06 46.41
CA GLN A 262 -53.49 -20.12 46.17
C GLN A 262 -53.41 -20.49 44.68
N GLU A 263 -54.55 -20.60 44.00
CA GLU A 263 -54.63 -20.85 42.56
C GLU A 263 -54.03 -19.71 41.73
N GLU A 264 -54.34 -18.45 42.05
CA GLU A 264 -53.72 -17.29 41.40
C GLU A 264 -52.21 -17.25 41.62
N THR A 265 -51.75 -17.50 42.85
CA THR A 265 -50.33 -17.55 43.17
C THR A 265 -49.61 -18.66 42.40
N LYS A 266 -50.26 -19.83 42.26
CA LYS A 266 -49.75 -20.94 41.45
C LYS A 266 -49.68 -20.54 39.96
N ARG A 267 -50.74 -19.96 39.41
CA ARG A 267 -50.78 -19.48 38.02
C ARG A 267 -49.70 -18.43 37.73
N HIS A 268 -49.52 -17.45 38.62
CA HIS A 268 -48.45 -16.46 38.49
C HIS A 268 -47.06 -17.10 38.53
N ARG A 269 -46.82 -18.06 39.43
CA ARG A 269 -45.54 -18.76 39.52
C ARG A 269 -45.24 -19.54 38.23
N GLU A 270 -46.23 -20.24 37.69
CA GLU A 270 -46.09 -21.00 36.43
C GLU A 270 -45.83 -20.07 35.23
N ALA A 271 -46.59 -18.97 35.13
CA ALA A 271 -46.39 -17.96 34.08
C ALA A 271 -45.00 -17.31 34.15
N PHE A 272 -44.55 -16.95 35.36
CA PHE A 272 -43.20 -16.43 35.58
C PHE A 272 -42.13 -17.44 35.19
N SER A 273 -42.29 -18.70 35.60
CA SER A 273 -41.34 -19.78 35.28
C SER A 273 -41.29 -20.06 33.78
N LYS A 274 -42.40 -19.90 33.07
CA LYS A 274 -42.45 -20.00 31.61
C LYS A 274 -41.69 -18.84 30.95
N MET A 275 -41.98 -17.61 31.34
CA MET A 275 -41.30 -16.42 30.83
C MET A 275 -39.79 -16.48 31.07
N ASP A 276 -39.35 -16.92 32.24
CA ASP A 276 -37.93 -17.05 32.56
C ASP A 276 -37.24 -18.10 31.66
N ARG A 277 -37.89 -19.24 31.41
CA ARG A 277 -37.42 -20.24 30.44
C ARG A 277 -37.34 -19.68 29.03
N ASP A 278 -38.38 -19.00 28.56
CA ASP A 278 -38.43 -18.42 27.21
C ASP A 278 -37.32 -17.36 27.04
N ARG A 279 -37.11 -16.52 28.05
CA ARG A 279 -36.01 -15.54 28.08
C ARG A 279 -34.64 -16.20 28.04
N ASN A 280 -34.43 -17.26 28.81
CA ASN A 280 -33.15 -17.98 28.82
C ASN A 280 -32.87 -18.63 27.45
N LEU A 281 -33.90 -19.21 26.80
CA LEU A 281 -33.77 -19.71 25.44
C LEU A 281 -33.40 -18.61 24.42
N GLU A 282 -33.99 -17.43 24.54
CA GLU A 282 -33.63 -16.28 23.70
C GLU A 282 -32.18 -15.82 23.94
N ILE A 283 -31.74 -15.78 25.21
CA ILE A 283 -30.34 -15.49 25.57
C ILE A 283 -29.40 -16.53 24.94
N ASP A 284 -29.72 -17.81 25.00
CA ASP A 284 -28.89 -18.88 24.43
C ASP A 284 -28.82 -18.77 22.89
N LEU A 285 -29.94 -18.49 22.23
CA LEU A 285 -29.99 -18.28 20.78
C LEU A 285 -29.12 -17.09 20.36
N LEU A 286 -29.25 -15.94 21.05
CA LEU A 286 -28.45 -14.75 20.78
C LEU A 286 -26.98 -14.99 21.07
N SER A 287 -26.64 -15.71 22.15
CA SER A 287 -25.26 -16.05 22.50
C SER A 287 -24.61 -16.94 21.44
N ASN A 288 -25.32 -17.96 20.94
CA ASN A 288 -24.84 -18.80 19.84
C ASN A 288 -24.65 -18.00 18.55
N ARG A 289 -25.58 -17.08 18.24
CA ARG A 289 -25.46 -16.23 17.05
C ARG A 289 -24.25 -15.29 17.15
N LEU A 290 -24.00 -14.72 18.32
CA LEU A 290 -22.83 -13.88 18.58
C LEU A 290 -21.54 -14.69 18.40
N GLN A 291 -21.46 -15.89 18.97
CA GLN A 291 -20.29 -16.76 18.81
C GLN A 291 -19.98 -17.08 17.34
N LEU A 292 -20.99 -17.43 16.54
CA LEU A 292 -20.81 -17.68 15.11
C LEU A 292 -20.27 -16.45 14.36
N LEU A 293 -20.80 -15.27 14.65
CA LEU A 293 -20.33 -14.02 14.05
C LEU A 293 -18.90 -13.68 14.49
N GLU A 294 -18.53 -13.98 15.72
CA GLU A 294 -17.15 -13.81 16.22
C GLU A 294 -16.18 -14.76 15.53
N GLU A 295 -16.57 -16.02 15.31
CA GLU A 295 -15.81 -17.01 14.56
C GLU A 295 -15.63 -16.60 13.10
N GLU A 296 -16.71 -16.26 12.38
CA GLU A 296 -16.68 -15.74 11.00
C GLU A 296 -15.79 -14.49 10.87
N ASN A 297 -15.89 -13.55 11.82
CA ASN A 297 -15.06 -12.36 11.84
C ASN A 297 -13.58 -12.70 12.11
N GLY A 298 -13.31 -13.69 12.96
CA GLY A 298 -11.99 -14.26 13.18
C GLY A 298 -11.38 -14.84 11.90
N GLU A 299 -12.13 -15.66 11.17
CA GLU A 299 -11.72 -16.23 9.88
C GLU A 299 -11.46 -15.14 8.84
N MET A 300 -12.34 -14.15 8.75
CA MET A 300 -12.17 -13.00 7.85
C MET A 300 -10.90 -12.21 8.18
N LYS A 301 -10.60 -11.97 9.46
CA LYS A 301 -9.34 -11.32 9.87
C LYS A 301 -8.12 -12.10 9.41
N ILE A 302 -8.12 -13.43 9.56
CA ILE A 302 -7.04 -14.30 9.11
C ILE A 302 -6.89 -14.21 7.58
N SER A 303 -8.01 -14.27 6.84
CA SER A 303 -8.02 -14.14 5.38
C SER A 303 -7.44 -12.80 4.92
N VAL A 304 -7.83 -11.70 5.54
CA VAL A 304 -7.30 -10.36 5.26
C VAL A 304 -5.79 -10.31 5.52
N CYS A 305 -5.30 -10.83 6.64
CA CYS A 305 -3.87 -10.89 6.93
C CYS A 305 -3.10 -11.68 5.86
N ARG A 306 -3.64 -12.82 5.43
CA ARG A 306 -3.06 -13.65 4.36
C ARG A 306 -2.98 -12.90 3.03
N LEU A 307 -4.07 -12.23 2.63
CA LEU A 307 -4.12 -11.45 1.40
C LEU A 307 -3.17 -10.24 1.42
N LYS A 308 -3.03 -9.58 2.58
CA LYS A 308 -2.04 -8.49 2.76
C LYS A 308 -0.62 -8.99 2.52
N SER A 309 -0.24 -10.12 3.12
CA SER A 309 1.08 -10.73 2.89
C SER A 309 1.29 -11.13 1.43
N GLN A 310 0.26 -11.65 0.75
CA GLN A 310 0.34 -11.96 -0.67
C GLN A 310 0.52 -10.71 -1.54
N THR A 311 -0.18 -9.62 -1.21
CA THR A 311 -0.07 -8.33 -1.90
C THR A 311 1.36 -7.77 -1.76
N GLU A 312 1.91 -7.76 -0.55
CA GLU A 312 3.27 -7.29 -0.29
C GLU A 312 4.34 -8.09 -1.06
N LYS A 313 4.17 -9.41 -1.17
CA LYS A 313 5.06 -10.26 -1.99
C LYS A 313 4.99 -9.90 -3.47
N LEU A 314 3.80 -9.62 -3.99
CA LEU A 314 3.63 -9.20 -5.38
C LEU A 314 4.22 -7.81 -5.62
N ASP A 315 4.11 -6.89 -4.67
CA ASP A 315 4.74 -5.57 -4.76
C ASP A 315 6.28 -5.67 -4.77
N GLN A 316 6.86 -6.56 -3.95
CA GLN A 316 8.30 -6.84 -3.98
C GLN A 316 8.74 -7.46 -5.30
N GLU A 317 7.95 -8.37 -5.88
CA GLU A 317 8.20 -8.96 -7.21
C GLU A 317 8.16 -7.89 -8.30
N LYS A 318 7.12 -7.05 -8.28
CA LYS A 318 6.94 -5.95 -9.21
C LYS A 318 8.11 -4.97 -9.15
N GLN A 319 8.53 -4.57 -7.96
CA GLN A 319 9.67 -3.65 -7.80
C GLN A 319 10.94 -4.28 -8.39
N ARG A 320 11.24 -5.53 -8.04
CA ARG A 320 12.42 -6.22 -8.57
C ARG A 320 12.41 -6.40 -10.09
N MET A 321 11.24 -6.62 -10.68
CA MET A 321 11.11 -6.68 -12.14
C MET A 321 11.24 -5.30 -12.79
N THR A 322 10.78 -4.25 -12.12
CA THR A 322 10.96 -2.85 -12.54
C THR A 322 12.45 -2.49 -12.54
N ASP A 323 13.18 -2.80 -11.47
CA ASP A 323 14.62 -2.54 -11.37
C ASP A 323 15.39 -3.25 -12.50
N LYS A 324 15.06 -4.51 -12.79
CA LYS A 324 15.67 -5.27 -13.92
C LYS A 324 15.37 -4.65 -15.28
N LEU A 325 14.15 -4.13 -15.46
CA LEU A 325 13.76 -3.46 -16.70
C LEU A 325 14.53 -2.15 -16.86
N GLU A 326 14.70 -1.39 -15.78
CA GLU A 326 15.51 -0.17 -15.78
C GLU A 326 16.98 -0.48 -16.11
N ASP A 327 17.57 -1.50 -15.48
CA ASP A 327 18.95 -1.94 -15.75
C ASP A 327 19.16 -2.33 -17.21
N THR A 328 18.25 -3.13 -17.77
CA THR A 328 18.32 -3.55 -19.18
C THR A 328 18.06 -2.37 -20.13
N GLY A 329 17.18 -1.44 -19.76
CA GLY A 329 16.94 -0.20 -20.48
C GLY A 329 18.17 0.71 -20.52
N LEU A 330 18.92 0.81 -19.42
CA LEU A 330 20.18 1.55 -19.37
C LEU A 330 21.24 0.90 -20.27
N ARG A 331 21.43 -0.42 -20.18
CA ARG A 331 22.37 -1.14 -21.06
C ARG A 331 22.05 -0.95 -22.54
N LEU A 332 20.77 -1.04 -22.90
CA LEU A 332 20.35 -0.80 -24.29
C LEU A 332 20.66 0.62 -24.75
N LYS A 333 20.46 1.62 -23.87
CA LYS A 333 20.80 3.01 -24.17
C LYS A 333 22.30 3.19 -24.42
N ASP A 334 23.14 2.59 -23.57
CA ASP A 334 24.60 2.64 -23.74
C ASP A 334 25.04 2.03 -25.08
N GLU A 335 24.46 0.89 -25.45
CA GLU A 335 24.71 0.25 -26.76
C GLU A 335 24.23 1.15 -27.92
N MET A 336 23.04 1.73 -27.84
CA MET A 336 22.52 2.66 -28.85
C MET A 336 23.43 3.88 -29.03
N ASP A 337 23.96 4.43 -27.94
CA ASP A 337 24.88 5.56 -27.99
C ASP A 337 26.26 5.16 -28.54
N LEU A 338 26.71 3.92 -28.29
CA LEU A 338 27.91 3.37 -28.92
C LEU A 338 27.70 3.20 -30.44
N TYR A 339 26.59 2.62 -30.87
CA TYR A 339 26.24 2.50 -32.29
C TYR A 339 26.22 3.85 -32.99
N ARG A 340 25.62 4.88 -32.35
CA ARG A 340 25.60 6.25 -32.87
C ARG A 340 27.02 6.80 -33.06
N LYS A 341 27.89 6.68 -32.05
CA LYS A 341 29.29 7.11 -32.12
C LYS A 341 30.06 6.41 -33.24
N ILE A 342 29.82 5.12 -33.46
CA ILE A 342 30.45 4.36 -34.56
C ILE A 342 29.95 4.88 -35.90
N MET A 343 28.64 5.10 -36.04
CA MET A 343 28.04 5.62 -37.26
C MET A 343 28.58 7.02 -37.61
N ASP A 344 28.70 7.90 -36.62
CA ASP A 344 29.27 9.24 -36.79
C ASP A 344 30.72 9.18 -37.27
N LYS A 345 31.54 8.29 -36.70
CA LYS A 345 32.93 8.06 -37.15
C LYS A 345 33.01 7.51 -38.57
N LEU A 346 32.15 6.56 -38.94
CA LEU A 346 32.09 6.03 -40.30
C LEU A 346 31.71 7.12 -41.31
N TRP A 347 30.77 7.99 -40.93
CA TRP A 347 30.37 9.13 -41.75
C TRP A 347 31.52 10.13 -41.92
N GLN A 348 32.21 10.49 -40.83
CA GLN A 348 33.39 11.36 -40.86
C GLN A 348 34.49 10.80 -41.76
N ASN A 349 34.84 9.52 -41.60
CA ASN A 349 35.85 8.87 -42.43
C ASN A 349 35.49 8.86 -43.93
N ARG A 350 34.22 8.58 -44.26
CA ARG A 350 33.73 8.66 -45.64
C ARG A 350 33.85 10.07 -46.20
N HIS A 351 33.52 11.08 -45.40
CA HIS A 351 33.61 12.48 -45.81
C HIS A 351 35.07 12.90 -46.02
N GLU A 352 35.97 12.55 -45.11
CA GLU A 352 37.41 12.79 -45.21
C GLU A 352 37.99 12.13 -46.46
N PHE A 353 37.69 10.84 -46.68
CA PHE A 353 38.10 10.13 -47.88
C PHE A 353 37.60 10.78 -49.17
N ASN A 354 36.35 11.25 -49.19
CA ASN A 354 35.81 11.96 -50.36
C ASN A 354 36.52 13.30 -50.60
N LYS A 355 36.84 14.03 -49.53
CA LYS A 355 37.59 15.28 -49.60
C LYS A 355 39.03 15.06 -50.11
N GLU A 356 39.71 14.02 -49.64
CA GLU A 356 41.04 13.65 -50.15
C GLU A 356 40.98 13.23 -51.62
N LYS A 357 39.93 12.48 -52.00
CA LYS A 357 39.69 12.10 -53.39
C LYS A 357 39.47 13.33 -54.28
N GLU A 358 38.70 14.31 -53.83
CA GLU A 358 38.49 15.58 -54.54
C GLU A 358 39.80 16.36 -54.67
N ALA A 359 40.58 16.50 -53.60
CA ALA A 359 41.88 17.19 -53.63
C ALA A 359 42.89 16.50 -54.56
N MET A 360 42.94 15.16 -54.54
CA MET A 360 43.80 14.39 -55.47
C MET A 360 43.32 14.54 -56.92
N GLN A 361 42.01 14.61 -57.16
CA GLN A 361 41.45 14.87 -58.48
C GLN A 361 41.81 16.28 -58.98
N GLU A 362 41.74 17.30 -58.12
CA GLU A 362 42.20 18.65 -58.43
C GLU A 362 43.67 18.67 -58.84
N LEU A 363 44.54 17.98 -58.09
CA LEU A 363 45.96 17.84 -58.44
C LEU A 363 46.17 17.15 -59.79
N ILE A 364 45.41 16.09 -60.07
CA ILE A 364 45.46 15.43 -61.40
C ILE A 364 45.08 16.41 -62.49
N ASP A 365 44.07 17.24 -62.27
CA ASP A 365 43.60 18.21 -63.27
C ASP A 365 44.55 19.43 -63.39
N ASP A 366 45.25 19.82 -62.33
CA ASP A 366 46.38 20.76 -62.39
C ASP A 366 47.52 20.19 -63.24
N LEU A 367 47.97 18.96 -62.96
CA LEU A 367 49.04 18.30 -63.71
C LEU A 367 48.67 18.10 -65.19
N ARG A 368 47.41 17.77 -65.48
CA ARG A 368 46.90 17.70 -66.86
C ARG A 368 46.98 19.06 -67.56
N ARG A 369 46.56 20.14 -66.89
CA ARG A 369 46.68 21.51 -67.41
C ARG A 369 48.13 21.91 -67.67
N GLU A 370 49.05 21.56 -66.77
CA GLU A 370 50.49 21.80 -66.96
C GLU A 370 51.05 21.00 -68.15
N LEU A 371 50.67 19.72 -68.29
CA LEU A 371 51.05 18.90 -69.43
C LEU A 371 50.55 19.50 -70.75
N ASP A 372 49.30 19.94 -70.81
CA ASP A 372 48.72 20.60 -71.99
C ASP A 372 49.46 21.91 -72.30
N TYR A 373 49.76 22.72 -71.28
CA TYR A 373 50.56 23.95 -71.43
C TYR A 373 51.97 23.66 -71.98
N LEU A 374 52.66 22.65 -71.43
CA LEU A 374 53.99 22.25 -71.89
C LEU A 374 53.96 21.72 -73.33
N GLN A 375 52.91 20.98 -73.72
CA GLN A 375 52.71 20.56 -75.11
C GLN A 375 52.54 21.76 -76.05
N LEU A 376 51.70 22.74 -75.68
CA LEU A 376 51.53 23.99 -76.44
C LEU A 376 52.84 24.78 -76.56
N PHE A 377 53.54 24.98 -75.44
CA PHE A 377 54.82 25.67 -75.41
C PHE A 377 55.87 24.98 -76.30
N LYS A 378 55.91 23.65 -76.28
CA LYS A 378 56.78 22.87 -77.17
C LYS A 378 56.43 23.11 -78.64
N MET A 379 55.15 23.12 -79.01
CA MET A 379 54.72 23.41 -80.39
C MET A 379 55.07 24.84 -80.81
N GLU A 380 54.97 25.83 -79.90
CA GLU A 380 55.34 27.23 -80.16
C GLU A 380 56.86 27.39 -80.37
N MET A 381 57.68 26.68 -79.58
CA MET A 381 59.15 26.62 -79.72
C MET A 381 59.60 25.86 -80.97
N GLU A 382 58.87 24.82 -81.40
CA GLU A 382 59.12 24.07 -82.64
C GLU A 382 58.63 24.83 -83.89
N HIS A 383 57.84 25.90 -83.75
CA HIS A 383 57.38 26.76 -84.83
C HIS A 383 57.64 28.27 -84.63
N PRO A 384 58.91 28.75 -84.70
CA PRO A 384 59.16 30.11 -85.15
C PRO A 384 59.09 30.12 -86.68
N GLY A 385 57.98 30.63 -87.21
CA GLY A 385 57.90 30.99 -88.62
C GLY A 385 59.08 31.90 -89.03
N GLN A 386 59.77 31.49 -90.10
CA GLN A 386 60.44 32.36 -91.07
C GLN A 386 61.54 33.32 -90.56
N GLY A 387 62.72 32.77 -90.26
CA GLY A 387 63.96 33.54 -90.04
C GLY A 387 65.25 32.81 -90.46
N LYS A 388 65.22 32.06 -91.57
CA LYS A 388 66.25 31.08 -92.00
C LYS A 388 67.52 31.65 -92.68
N SER A 389 68.05 32.82 -92.30
CA SER A 389 69.27 33.33 -92.97
C SER A 389 70.53 33.50 -92.11
N LEU A 390 70.43 33.52 -90.77
CA LEU A 390 71.62 33.72 -89.91
C LEU A 390 72.10 32.42 -89.21
N SER A 391 71.19 31.48 -88.94
CA SER A 391 71.54 30.21 -88.31
C SER A 391 72.17 29.21 -89.28
N ARG A 392 71.83 29.29 -90.57
CA ARG A 392 72.29 28.35 -91.60
C ARG A 392 73.76 28.58 -91.98
N THR A 393 74.21 29.84 -91.98
CA THR A 393 75.62 30.21 -92.15
C THR A 393 76.48 29.70 -91.00
N ARG A 394 76.02 29.92 -89.76
CA ARG A 394 76.71 29.45 -88.56
C ARG A 394 76.75 27.92 -88.46
N GLU A 395 75.69 27.25 -88.89
CA GLU A 395 75.65 25.78 -89.00
C GLU A 395 76.65 25.28 -90.06
N THR A 396 76.70 25.88 -91.26
CA THR A 396 77.69 25.52 -92.28
C THR A 396 79.13 25.82 -91.87
N GLU A 397 79.38 26.89 -91.11
CA GLU A 397 80.70 27.18 -90.55
C GLU A 397 81.10 26.13 -89.51
N MET A 398 80.19 25.76 -88.61
CA MET A 398 80.42 24.70 -87.64
C MET A 398 80.64 23.34 -88.33
N GLU A 399 79.95 23.04 -89.43
CA GLU A 399 80.19 21.83 -90.23
C GLU A 399 81.55 21.84 -90.91
N HIS A 400 81.98 22.98 -91.47
CA HIS A 400 83.33 23.14 -92.02
C HIS A 400 84.38 23.01 -90.92
N GLU A 401 84.13 23.58 -89.75
CA GLU A 401 85.01 23.50 -88.60
C GLU A 401 85.10 22.07 -88.06
N VAL A 402 83.99 21.33 -88.00
CA VAL A 402 83.99 19.89 -87.65
C VAL A 402 84.75 19.08 -88.69
N LYS A 403 84.62 19.37 -89.99
CA LYS A 403 85.41 18.69 -91.04
C LYS A 403 86.91 19.00 -90.90
N ARG A 404 87.26 20.25 -90.63
CA ARG A 404 88.64 20.70 -90.40
C ARG A 404 89.23 20.03 -89.16
N LEU A 405 88.51 20.05 -88.04
CA LEU A 405 88.89 19.41 -86.79
C LEU A 405 89.01 17.89 -86.96
N LYS A 406 88.13 17.23 -87.72
CA LYS A 406 88.25 15.79 -88.04
C LYS A 406 89.51 15.48 -88.84
N GLN A 407 89.85 16.30 -89.85
CA GLN A 407 91.09 16.14 -90.61
C GLN A 407 92.32 16.39 -89.74
N GLU A 408 92.28 17.40 -88.88
CA GLU A 408 93.35 17.69 -87.92
C GLU A 408 93.50 16.55 -86.90
N ASN A 409 92.41 16.00 -86.39
CA ASN A 409 92.43 14.85 -85.50
C ASN A 409 93.01 13.60 -86.19
N PHE A 410 92.69 13.39 -87.46
CA PHE A 410 93.28 12.31 -88.25
C PHE A 410 94.79 12.49 -88.38
N LYS A 411 95.27 13.70 -88.73
CA LYS A 411 96.71 14.00 -88.79
C LYS A 411 97.40 13.84 -87.44
N LEU A 412 96.77 14.29 -86.36
CA LEU A 412 97.30 14.13 -85.01
C LEU A 412 97.37 12.66 -84.60
N ARG A 413 96.39 11.83 -85.00
CA ARG A 413 96.47 10.38 -84.78
C ARG A 413 97.62 9.74 -85.56
N ASP A 414 97.79 10.09 -86.83
CA ASP A 414 98.89 9.60 -87.67
C ASP A 414 100.25 9.96 -87.06
N GLN A 415 100.42 11.22 -86.64
CA GLN A 415 101.62 11.65 -85.90
C GLN A 415 101.80 10.94 -84.57
N ASN A 416 100.71 10.64 -83.85
CA ASN A 416 100.76 9.90 -82.60
C ASN A 416 101.13 8.43 -82.86
N GLU A 417 100.69 7.81 -83.95
CA GLU A 417 101.12 6.47 -84.37
C GLU A 417 102.61 6.45 -84.70
N ASP A 418 103.12 7.45 -85.42
CA ASP A 418 104.56 7.60 -85.70
C ASP A 418 105.39 7.81 -84.42
N LEU A 419 104.91 8.66 -83.51
CA LEU A 419 105.56 8.89 -82.21
C LEU A 419 105.50 7.64 -81.34
N ASN A 420 104.39 6.90 -81.33
CA ASN A 420 104.29 5.62 -80.62
C ASN A 420 105.24 4.58 -81.22
N ALA A 421 105.40 4.54 -82.55
CA ALA A 421 106.40 3.69 -83.20
C ALA A 421 107.83 4.08 -82.79
N GLN A 422 108.12 5.39 -82.70
CA GLN A 422 109.40 5.88 -82.16
C GLN A 422 109.59 5.49 -80.68
N ILE A 423 108.58 5.68 -79.83
CA ILE A 423 108.62 5.28 -78.41
C ILE A 423 108.83 3.78 -78.30
N LEU A 424 108.17 2.95 -79.09
CA LEU A 424 108.39 1.51 -79.12
C LEU A 424 109.83 1.17 -79.54
N SER A 425 110.38 1.86 -80.54
CA SER A 425 111.77 1.65 -80.96
C SER A 425 112.77 2.02 -79.85
N LEU A 426 112.54 3.14 -79.15
CA LEU A 426 113.35 3.60 -78.02
C LEU A 426 113.18 2.69 -76.81
N SER A 427 111.96 2.25 -76.53
CA SER A 427 111.64 1.33 -75.43
C SER A 427 112.25 -0.04 -75.66
N LEU A 428 112.30 -0.53 -76.91
CA LEU A 428 113.02 -1.76 -77.26
C LEU A 428 114.53 -1.59 -77.13
N TYR A 429 115.06 -0.41 -77.46
CA TYR A 429 116.47 -0.08 -77.25
C TYR A 429 116.81 0.01 -75.76
N GLU A 430 115.99 0.69 -74.95
CA GLU A 430 116.13 0.77 -73.50
C GLU A 430 115.89 -0.57 -72.80
N ALA A 431 114.93 -1.38 -73.26
CA ALA A 431 114.73 -2.75 -72.77
C ALA A 431 115.96 -3.60 -73.06
N ARG A 432 116.55 -3.50 -74.26
CA ARG A 432 117.82 -4.17 -74.58
C ARG A 432 118.97 -3.70 -73.67
N ASN A 433 118.99 -2.42 -73.30
CA ASN A 433 119.93 -1.90 -72.29
C ASN A 433 119.60 -2.36 -70.85
N LEU A 434 118.32 -2.52 -70.48
CA LEU A 434 117.86 -2.98 -69.16
C LEU A 434 118.09 -4.48 -68.95
N PHE A 435 118.00 -5.32 -69.98
CA PHE A 435 118.43 -6.72 -69.93
C PHE A 435 119.95 -6.87 -69.72
N SER A 436 120.72 -5.79 -69.85
CA SER A 436 122.17 -5.78 -69.67
C SER A 436 122.62 -5.39 -68.23
N CYS A 437 121.70 -5.18 -67.26
CA CYS A 437 122.06 -4.86 -65.86
C CYS A 437 121.00 -5.33 -64.82
N PRO A 438 121.30 -6.27 -63.89
CA PRO A 438 120.26 -6.99 -63.12
C PRO A 438 119.87 -6.43 -61.73
N SER A 439 120.23 -5.21 -61.31
CA SER A 439 120.16 -4.84 -59.87
C SER A 439 119.01 -3.94 -59.37
N LYS A 440 117.99 -3.60 -60.18
CA LYS A 440 116.97 -2.61 -59.76
C LYS A 440 115.52 -3.11 -59.64
N ALA A 441 115.20 -4.34 -60.01
CA ALA A 441 113.82 -4.83 -60.05
C ALA A 441 113.26 -5.35 -58.71
N GLN A 442 114.02 -5.29 -57.61
CA GLN A 442 113.63 -5.91 -56.32
C GLN A 442 113.19 -4.93 -55.22
N CYS A 443 113.15 -3.61 -55.46
CA CYS A 443 112.92 -2.63 -54.39
C CYS A 443 111.46 -2.16 -54.19
N LEU A 444 110.50 -2.52 -55.04
CA LEU A 444 109.14 -1.95 -54.96
C LEU A 444 108.11 -2.82 -54.21
N ALA A 445 108.39 -4.11 -54.00
CA ALA A 445 107.47 -5.02 -53.31
C ALA A 445 107.57 -4.98 -51.77
N ALA A 446 108.62 -4.35 -51.21
CA ALA A 446 108.86 -4.28 -49.76
C ALA A 446 108.27 -3.00 -49.10
N GLU A 447 107.65 -2.10 -49.86
CA GLU A 447 107.19 -0.80 -49.38
C GLU A 447 105.67 -0.74 -49.12
N ILE A 448 104.91 -1.74 -49.58
CA ILE A 448 103.44 -1.75 -49.50
C ILE A 448 102.90 -2.38 -48.20
N ASP A 449 103.70 -3.16 -47.45
CA ASP A 449 103.24 -3.89 -46.26
C ASP A 449 103.31 -3.10 -44.92
N ASN A 450 103.82 -1.86 -44.92
CA ASN A 450 104.17 -1.13 -43.68
C ASN A 450 103.14 -0.08 -43.17
N ALA A 451 101.89 -0.11 -43.61
CA ALA A 451 100.81 0.69 -43.00
C ALA A 451 99.54 -0.16 -42.85
N SER A 452 99.50 -1.02 -41.84
CA SER A 452 98.42 -1.98 -41.63
C SER A 452 97.69 -1.72 -40.32
N ARG A 453 96.35 -1.76 -40.39
CA ARG A 453 95.31 -2.10 -39.38
C ARG A 453 95.56 -1.88 -37.88
N ASP A 454 96.73 -2.21 -37.36
CA ASP A 454 97.10 -2.11 -35.95
C ASP A 454 97.16 -0.64 -35.48
N GLU A 455 97.68 0.29 -36.30
CA GLU A 455 97.66 1.73 -35.97
C GLU A 455 96.23 2.29 -35.85
N LEU A 456 95.27 1.74 -36.61
CA LEU A 456 93.86 2.15 -36.55
C LEU A 456 93.16 1.61 -35.31
N VAL A 457 93.51 0.40 -34.87
CA VAL A 457 92.96 -0.23 -33.66
C VAL A 457 93.48 0.44 -32.40
N ASP A 458 94.75 0.84 -32.38
CA ASP A 458 95.33 1.56 -31.24
C ASP A 458 94.71 2.95 -31.08
N ALA A 459 94.50 3.68 -32.18
CA ALA A 459 93.78 4.96 -32.16
C ALA A 459 92.32 4.83 -31.64
N LEU A 460 91.64 3.72 -31.97
CA LEU A 460 90.27 3.48 -31.49
C LEU A 460 90.23 3.19 -29.99
N LYS A 461 91.16 2.41 -29.46
CA LYS A 461 91.25 2.12 -28.02
C LYS A 461 91.57 3.36 -27.19
N GLU A 462 92.47 4.22 -27.67
CA GLU A 462 92.81 5.47 -26.99
C GLU A 462 91.59 6.41 -26.91
N GLN A 463 90.78 6.44 -27.98
CA GLN A 463 89.53 7.19 -28.00
C GLN A 463 88.48 6.65 -27.00
N GLU A 464 88.37 5.33 -26.85
CA GLU A 464 87.47 4.70 -25.86
C GLU A 464 87.90 5.01 -24.41
N GLU A 465 89.20 5.00 -24.12
CA GLU A 465 89.74 5.31 -22.79
C GLU A 465 89.49 6.78 -22.39
N ILE A 466 89.69 7.71 -23.33
CA ILE A 466 89.38 9.14 -23.12
C ILE A 466 87.89 9.32 -22.82
N ASN A 467 87.01 8.61 -23.54
CA ASN A 467 85.56 8.69 -23.32
C ASN A 467 85.18 8.17 -21.92
N LEU A 468 85.82 7.09 -21.47
CA LEU A 468 85.59 6.55 -20.12
C LEU A 468 86.03 7.53 -19.03
N ARG A 469 87.19 8.17 -19.18
CA ARG A 469 87.67 9.19 -18.24
C ARG A 469 86.76 10.42 -18.20
N LEU A 470 86.26 10.86 -19.36
CA LEU A 470 85.29 11.97 -19.44
C LEU A 470 83.98 11.65 -18.72
N ARG A 471 83.45 10.43 -18.87
CA ARG A 471 82.25 9.97 -18.14
C ARG A 471 82.47 9.97 -16.62
N GLN A 472 83.58 9.43 -16.14
CA GLN A 472 83.91 9.42 -14.71
C GLN A 472 84.11 10.84 -14.15
N TYR A 473 84.65 11.76 -14.95
CA TYR A 473 84.78 13.16 -14.56
C TYR A 473 83.41 13.85 -14.47
N MET A 474 82.52 13.62 -15.45
CA MET A 474 81.15 14.11 -15.39
C MET A 474 80.40 13.58 -14.16
N ASP A 475 80.52 12.29 -13.84
CA ASP A 475 79.88 11.70 -12.67
C ASP A 475 80.36 12.35 -11.36
N LYS A 476 81.66 12.63 -11.23
CA LYS A 476 82.19 13.35 -10.06
C LYS A 476 81.66 14.78 -9.94
N ILE A 477 81.51 15.49 -11.06
CA ILE A 477 80.91 16.83 -11.08
C ILE A 477 79.42 16.76 -10.72
N ILE A 478 78.66 15.83 -11.29
CA ILE A 478 77.23 15.65 -11.01
C ILE A 478 77.02 15.35 -9.52
N LEU A 479 77.81 14.45 -8.94
CA LEU A 479 77.76 14.16 -7.50
C LEU A 479 78.08 15.40 -6.65
N ALA A 480 79.11 16.17 -7.01
CA ALA A 480 79.44 17.40 -6.29
C ALA A 480 78.34 18.48 -6.39
N ILE A 481 77.67 18.58 -7.54
CA ILE A 481 76.53 19.49 -7.72
C ILE A 481 75.32 19.02 -6.90
N LEU A 482 75.01 17.72 -6.88
CA LEU A 482 73.94 17.14 -6.07
C LEU A 482 74.14 17.44 -4.57
N ASP A 483 75.38 17.38 -4.07
CA ASP A 483 75.68 17.61 -2.65
C ASP A 483 75.65 19.09 -2.23
N HIS A 484 76.03 20.02 -3.13
CA HIS A 484 76.20 21.43 -2.75
C HIS A 484 75.05 22.35 -3.19
N ASN A 485 74.45 22.11 -4.37
CA ASN A 485 73.30 22.89 -4.85
C ASN A 485 72.58 22.16 -6.00
N PRO A 486 71.61 21.28 -5.71
CA PRO A 486 71.00 20.40 -6.72
C PRO A 486 70.16 21.14 -7.77
N SER A 487 69.79 22.41 -7.51
CA SER A 487 69.01 23.25 -8.45
C SER A 487 69.75 23.55 -9.77
N ILE A 488 71.07 23.36 -9.83
CA ILE A 488 71.87 23.52 -11.06
C ILE A 488 71.62 22.38 -12.07
N LEU A 489 71.13 21.23 -11.61
CA LEU A 489 70.78 20.09 -12.48
C LEU A 489 69.31 20.09 -12.94
N GLU A 490 68.51 21.09 -12.54
CA GLU A 490 67.16 21.25 -13.08
C GLU A 490 67.24 21.71 -14.54
N ILE A 491 67.02 20.77 -15.45
CA ILE A 491 66.75 21.05 -16.85
C ILE A 491 65.38 21.74 -16.91
N LYS A 492 65.36 23.06 -17.07
CA LYS A 492 64.15 23.76 -17.51
C LYS A 492 63.85 23.26 -18.93
N GLY A 493 62.73 22.56 -19.07
CA GLY A 493 62.28 21.92 -20.30
C GLY A 493 62.22 22.86 -21.50
#